data_AF-A0A6L4AE80-F1
#
_entry.id   AF-A0A6L4AE80-F1
#
_cell.length_a   1.000
_cell.length_b   1.000
_cell.length_c   1.000
_cell.angle_alpha   90.00
_cell.angle_beta   90.00
_cell.angle_gamma   90.00
#
_symmetry.space_group_name_H-M   'P 1'
#
loop_
_entity.id
_entity.type
_entity.pdbx_description
1 polymer ?
#
loop_
_entity_poly.entity_id
_entity_poly.type
_entity_poly.pdbx_seq_one_letter_code
_entity_poly.pdbx_strand_id
1 'polypeptide(L)'
;EDGDVIMFDASSTVFHIASFLADRRNLTVFTNGIDVARLLATEPSNTIIILGGILRPNGNSITGSISEQLLQDYRIQTAFVSCSGFTPEMGFFEMDLQEAKMKSLMLQAAQKRIVLLDSSKIGQVGLTRFASLDEMHYFITDEQISRETIDYIRSTNTHVVICSEQTTRSYMSTNGERRYFRVGFGNLSENTPFSRDVRRSLQKAAEESKQIELIVADNQLDPQVALQVADELLAQDLDLVIEYQIDESIGNLIAHKFQQAHIPVIAVDIPMVGARYFGVNNYVAGQIAGVELAKAIESRWQGQFDFVIVVEQKRAGQLPALRIKGQMDGLQQRLNAIPPEKIIWVDSDNTSEGLYPIMEKTLNALPPHSRCAVICFNDDAAIGTLRVASDIGCEENLLIVGQGADRRIRAEMRKEQSSIVGSTAFRPEDYGSALTRLALDILEGIEAPLATYTEHFFVSPANVDEYYPEALEDSV
;
A
#
# COMPACT_ATOMS: atom_id res chain seq x y z
N GLU A 1 -23.40 -27.04 -7.07
CA GLU A 1 -23.72 -27.71 -5.79
C GLU A 1 -24.52 -28.98 -6.07
N ASP A 2 -24.82 -29.78 -5.05
CA ASP A 2 -25.73 -30.93 -5.22
C ASP A 2 -27.11 -30.41 -5.64
N GLY A 3 -27.77 -31.07 -6.59
CA GLY A 3 -29.05 -30.60 -7.15
C GLY A 3 -28.95 -29.62 -8.33
N ASP A 4 -27.76 -29.15 -8.70
CA ASP A 4 -27.61 -28.19 -9.80
C ASP A 4 -27.94 -28.80 -11.18
N VAL A 5 -28.41 -27.93 -12.07
CA VAL A 5 -28.57 -28.23 -13.50
C VAL A 5 -27.38 -27.70 -14.26
N ILE A 6 -26.49 -28.60 -14.68
CA ILE A 6 -25.21 -28.25 -15.32
C ILE A 6 -25.11 -28.85 -16.71
N MET A 7 -24.26 -28.26 -17.53
CA MET A 7 -24.03 -28.71 -18.89
C MET A 7 -22.56 -28.79 -19.24
N PHE A 8 -22.18 -29.87 -19.93
CA PHE A 8 -20.81 -30.18 -20.31
C PHE A 8 -20.71 -30.46 -21.80
N ASP A 9 -19.72 -29.86 -22.45
CA ASP A 9 -19.34 -30.30 -23.80
C ASP A 9 -18.56 -31.61 -23.79
N ALA A 10 -18.32 -32.16 -24.97
CA ALA A 10 -17.59 -33.41 -25.17
C ALA A 10 -16.06 -33.25 -25.15
N SER A 11 -15.51 -32.16 -24.58
CA SER A 11 -14.06 -31.93 -24.60
C SER A 11 -13.31 -32.72 -23.52
N SER A 12 -12.05 -33.06 -23.80
CA SER A 12 -11.19 -33.78 -22.85
C SER A 12 -10.95 -33.01 -21.55
N THR A 13 -10.75 -31.69 -21.64
CA THR A 13 -10.55 -30.81 -20.47
C THR A 13 -11.78 -30.81 -19.57
N VAL A 14 -12.98 -30.73 -20.16
CA VAL A 14 -14.24 -30.77 -19.41
C VAL A 14 -14.48 -32.15 -18.80
N PHE A 15 -14.14 -33.23 -19.51
CA PHE A 15 -14.22 -34.58 -18.99
C PHE A 15 -13.42 -34.78 -17.69
N HIS A 16 -12.24 -34.17 -17.58
CA HIS A 16 -11.46 -34.24 -16.34
C HIS A 16 -12.20 -33.59 -15.16
N ILE A 17 -12.89 -32.47 -15.37
CA ILE A 17 -13.67 -31.80 -14.31
C ILE A 17 -14.86 -32.66 -13.89
N ALA A 18 -15.52 -33.31 -14.86
CA ALA A 18 -16.62 -34.21 -14.58
C ALA A 18 -16.21 -35.31 -13.58
N SER A 19 -14.96 -35.79 -13.62
CA SER A 19 -14.47 -36.78 -12.64
C SER A 19 -14.47 -36.27 -11.20
N PHE A 20 -14.24 -34.97 -10.98
CA PHE A 20 -14.31 -34.35 -9.65
C PHE A 20 -15.75 -34.13 -9.16
N LEU A 21 -16.74 -34.36 -10.02
CA LEU A 21 -18.15 -34.32 -9.66
C LEU A 21 -18.75 -35.71 -9.48
N ALA A 22 -17.94 -36.77 -9.56
CA ALA A 22 -18.42 -38.15 -9.41
C ALA A 22 -19.12 -38.40 -8.07
N ASP A 23 -18.69 -37.73 -6.99
CA ASP A 23 -19.27 -37.86 -5.65
C ASP A 23 -20.42 -36.87 -5.37
N ARG A 24 -20.75 -36.00 -6.34
CA ARG A 24 -21.86 -35.04 -6.22
C ARG A 24 -23.18 -35.70 -6.55
N ARG A 25 -24.23 -35.31 -5.84
CA ARG A 25 -25.52 -36.00 -5.86
C ARG A 25 -26.64 -35.15 -6.44
N ASN A 26 -27.64 -35.84 -7.00
CA ASN A 26 -28.85 -35.24 -7.54
C ASN A 26 -28.61 -34.20 -8.65
N LEU A 27 -27.47 -34.25 -9.34
CA LEU A 27 -27.18 -33.36 -10.45
C LEU A 27 -28.08 -33.70 -11.64
N THR A 28 -28.54 -32.68 -12.36
CA THR A 28 -29.11 -32.87 -13.70
C THR A 28 -28.08 -32.40 -14.73
N VAL A 29 -27.51 -33.34 -15.47
CA VAL A 29 -26.38 -33.09 -16.36
C VAL A 29 -26.81 -33.21 -17.81
N PHE A 30 -26.71 -32.12 -18.55
CA PHE A 30 -26.84 -32.12 -20.00
C PHE A 30 -25.46 -32.26 -20.65
N THR A 31 -25.28 -33.18 -21.58
CA THR A 31 -24.01 -33.27 -22.30
C THR A 31 -24.18 -33.88 -23.68
N ASN A 32 -23.36 -33.44 -24.63
CA ASN A 32 -23.21 -34.12 -25.92
C ASN A 32 -22.01 -35.09 -25.94
N GLY A 33 -21.27 -35.20 -24.83
CA GLY A 33 -20.13 -36.09 -24.68
C GLY A 33 -20.53 -37.42 -24.09
N ILE A 34 -20.27 -38.52 -24.81
CA ILE A 34 -20.65 -39.86 -24.35
C ILE A 34 -19.84 -40.26 -23.11
N ASP A 35 -18.55 -39.91 -23.07
CA ASP A 35 -17.69 -40.27 -21.94
C ASP A 35 -18.07 -39.52 -20.66
N VAL A 36 -18.39 -38.22 -20.76
CA VAL A 36 -18.89 -37.42 -19.63
C VAL A 36 -20.20 -38.00 -19.10
N ALA A 37 -21.13 -38.32 -20.01
CA ALA A 37 -22.40 -38.93 -19.64
C ALA A 37 -22.19 -40.26 -18.90
N ARG A 38 -21.31 -41.12 -19.42
CA ARG A 38 -21.03 -42.43 -18.84
C ARG A 38 -20.35 -42.32 -17.46
N LEU A 39 -19.42 -41.38 -17.31
CA LEU A 39 -18.71 -41.15 -16.07
C LEU A 39 -19.67 -40.65 -14.98
N LEU A 40 -20.49 -39.63 -15.25
CA LEU A 40 -21.37 -39.06 -14.23
C LEU A 40 -22.59 -39.93 -13.93
N ALA A 41 -22.96 -40.83 -14.84
CA ALA A 41 -23.99 -41.84 -14.61
C ALA A 41 -23.58 -42.92 -13.58
N THR A 42 -22.31 -42.99 -13.17
CA THR A 42 -21.90 -43.95 -12.13
C THR A 42 -22.47 -43.62 -10.75
N GLU A 43 -22.85 -42.36 -10.51
CA GLU A 43 -23.57 -41.93 -9.32
C GLU A 43 -25.08 -41.98 -9.59
N PRO A 44 -25.83 -42.95 -9.00
CA PRO A 44 -27.22 -43.23 -9.39
C PRO A 44 -28.22 -42.10 -9.09
N SER A 45 -27.87 -41.16 -8.20
CA SER A 45 -28.71 -40.01 -7.91
C SER A 45 -28.69 -38.95 -9.02
N ASN A 46 -27.70 -38.97 -9.91
CA ASN A 46 -27.58 -37.99 -10.99
C ASN A 46 -28.48 -38.36 -12.19
N THR A 47 -29.16 -37.36 -12.74
CA THR A 47 -29.94 -37.49 -13.98
C THR A 47 -29.06 -37.04 -15.16
N ILE A 48 -28.73 -37.97 -16.04
CA ILE A 48 -27.89 -37.68 -17.21
C ILE A 48 -28.76 -37.59 -18.47
N ILE A 49 -28.77 -36.41 -19.10
CA ILE A 49 -29.49 -36.13 -20.35
C ILE A 49 -28.45 -35.97 -21.46
N ILE A 50 -28.41 -36.96 -22.35
CA ILE A 50 -27.53 -36.91 -23.51
C ILE A 50 -28.23 -36.13 -24.63
N LEU A 51 -27.58 -35.08 -25.12
CA LEU A 51 -28.03 -34.32 -26.28
C LEU A 51 -27.93 -35.21 -27.53
N GLY A 52 -29.09 -35.66 -28.03
CA GLY A 52 -29.20 -36.55 -29.19
C GLY A 52 -28.78 -35.92 -30.52
N GLY A 53 -28.57 -36.77 -31.53
CA GLY A 53 -28.04 -36.34 -32.82
C GLY A 53 -27.22 -37.43 -33.53
N ILE A 54 -26.26 -37.01 -34.32
CA ILE A 54 -25.32 -37.85 -35.07
C ILE A 54 -24.04 -38.01 -34.25
N LEU A 55 -23.70 -39.25 -33.91
CA LEU A 55 -22.43 -39.59 -33.28
C LEU A 55 -21.29 -39.44 -34.29
N ARG A 56 -20.25 -38.69 -33.92
CA ARG A 56 -19.07 -38.51 -34.78
C ARG A 56 -18.27 -39.82 -34.91
N PRO A 57 -17.52 -40.03 -36.02
CA PRO A 57 -16.73 -41.24 -36.22
C PRO A 57 -15.67 -41.52 -35.15
N ASN A 58 -15.21 -40.49 -34.44
CA ASN A 58 -14.27 -40.64 -33.32
C ASN A 58 -14.93 -41.21 -32.05
N GLY A 59 -16.26 -41.33 -32.02
CA GLY A 59 -17.03 -42.00 -30.96
C GLY A 59 -17.31 -41.18 -29.70
N ASN A 60 -16.83 -39.94 -29.61
CA ASN A 60 -16.80 -39.23 -28.33
C ASN A 60 -17.87 -38.14 -28.19
N SER A 61 -18.38 -37.59 -29.30
CA SER A 61 -19.33 -36.48 -29.28
C SER A 61 -20.53 -36.68 -30.22
N ILE A 62 -21.68 -36.20 -29.79
CA ILE A 62 -22.92 -36.16 -30.56
C ILE A 62 -23.15 -34.73 -31.07
N THR A 63 -23.51 -34.61 -32.34
CA THR A 63 -23.68 -33.33 -33.04
C THR A 63 -24.93 -33.32 -33.92
N GLY A 64 -25.22 -32.21 -34.59
CA GLY A 64 -26.36 -32.08 -35.49
C GLY A 64 -27.60 -31.48 -34.84
N SER A 65 -28.64 -31.27 -35.65
CA SER A 65 -29.71 -30.33 -35.33
C SER A 65 -30.86 -30.85 -34.47
N ILE A 66 -30.81 -32.13 -34.06
CA ILE A 66 -31.92 -32.78 -33.34
C ILE A 66 -32.07 -32.21 -31.92
N SER A 67 -30.97 -31.82 -31.27
CA SER A 67 -30.98 -31.26 -29.90
C SER A 67 -31.18 -29.74 -29.84
N GLU A 68 -31.30 -29.05 -30.98
CA GLU A 68 -31.42 -27.58 -31.00
C GLU A 68 -32.71 -27.11 -30.31
N GLN A 69 -33.84 -27.78 -30.59
CA GLN A 69 -35.13 -27.46 -29.97
C GLN A 69 -35.13 -27.80 -28.47
N LEU A 70 -34.47 -28.90 -28.09
CA LEU A 70 -34.37 -29.30 -26.69
C LEU A 70 -33.68 -28.21 -25.86
N LEU A 71 -32.54 -27.70 -26.31
CA LEU A 71 -31.78 -26.67 -25.59
C LEU A 71 -32.51 -25.32 -25.48
N GLN A 72 -33.49 -25.04 -26.34
CA GLN A 72 -34.29 -23.81 -26.27
C GLN A 72 -35.32 -23.83 -25.14
N ASP A 73 -35.81 -25.01 -24.76
CA ASP A 73 -36.89 -25.18 -23.78
C ASP A 73 -36.36 -25.34 -22.34
N TYR A 74 -35.07 -25.59 -22.15
CA TYR A 74 -34.46 -25.72 -20.82
C TYR A 74 -33.60 -24.51 -20.45
N ARG A 75 -33.73 -24.08 -19.19
CA ARG A 75 -32.83 -23.09 -18.59
C ARG A 75 -31.76 -23.80 -17.78
N ILE A 76 -30.54 -23.76 -18.28
CA ILE A 76 -29.41 -24.42 -17.63
C ILE A 76 -28.68 -23.40 -16.77
N GLN A 77 -28.31 -23.78 -15.54
CA GLN A 77 -27.70 -22.84 -14.61
C GLN A 77 -26.26 -22.54 -15.04
N THR A 78 -25.45 -23.57 -15.25
CA THR A 78 -24.03 -23.42 -15.59
C THR A 78 -23.63 -24.32 -16.73
N ALA A 79 -23.00 -23.77 -17.76
CA ALA A 79 -22.33 -24.52 -18.81
C ALA A 79 -20.80 -24.42 -18.69
N PHE A 80 -20.14 -25.56 -18.82
CA PHE A 80 -18.69 -25.69 -18.90
C PHE A 80 -18.34 -26.21 -20.30
N VAL A 81 -17.55 -25.43 -21.02
CA VAL A 81 -17.12 -25.75 -22.38
C VAL A 81 -15.61 -25.58 -22.52
N SER A 82 -15.02 -26.23 -23.51
CA SER A 82 -13.67 -25.94 -23.97
C SER A 82 -13.69 -25.48 -25.43
N CYS A 83 -12.51 -25.26 -26.00
CA CYS A 83 -12.33 -24.92 -27.41
C CYS A 83 -11.13 -25.67 -28.00
N SER A 84 -10.99 -25.62 -29.33
CA SER A 84 -9.77 -26.03 -30.02
C SER A 84 -8.76 -24.89 -30.15
N GLY A 85 -9.23 -23.63 -30.11
CA GLY A 85 -8.37 -22.45 -30.13
C GLY A 85 -9.08 -21.21 -29.61
N PHE A 86 -8.31 -20.25 -29.09
CA PHE A 86 -8.80 -18.98 -28.59
C PHE A 86 -7.83 -17.86 -28.97
N THR A 87 -8.38 -16.72 -29.40
CA THR A 87 -7.64 -15.47 -29.50
C THR A 87 -8.42 -14.36 -28.81
N PRO A 88 -7.77 -13.43 -28.10
CA PRO A 88 -8.47 -12.35 -27.40
C PRO A 88 -9.39 -11.53 -28.31
N GLU A 89 -8.95 -11.25 -29.54
CA GLU A 89 -9.63 -10.37 -30.49
C GLU A 89 -10.80 -11.05 -31.19
N MET A 90 -10.67 -12.35 -31.50
CA MET A 90 -11.66 -13.08 -32.28
C MET A 90 -12.46 -14.09 -31.45
N GLY A 91 -12.16 -14.33 -30.18
CA GLY A 91 -12.90 -15.27 -29.33
C GLY A 91 -12.53 -16.74 -29.54
N PHE A 92 -13.50 -17.64 -29.32
CA PHE A 92 -13.29 -19.09 -29.21
C PHE A 92 -13.67 -19.84 -30.49
N PHE A 93 -12.82 -20.79 -30.87
CA PHE A 93 -12.90 -21.53 -32.13
C PHE A 93 -12.97 -23.05 -31.97
N GLU A 94 -13.54 -23.66 -33.00
CA GLU A 94 -13.52 -25.10 -33.25
C GLU A 94 -13.07 -25.45 -34.66
N MET A 95 -12.56 -26.67 -34.83
CA MET A 95 -12.16 -27.22 -36.13
C MET A 95 -13.34 -27.80 -36.92
N ASP A 96 -14.44 -28.11 -36.23
CA ASP A 96 -15.64 -28.69 -36.81
C ASP A 96 -16.85 -27.76 -36.65
N LEU A 97 -17.55 -27.52 -37.76
CA LEU A 97 -18.69 -26.60 -37.79
C LEU A 97 -19.86 -27.05 -36.92
N GLN A 98 -20.12 -28.36 -36.85
CA GLN A 98 -21.24 -28.89 -36.09
C GLN A 98 -20.96 -28.84 -34.58
N GLU A 99 -19.70 -29.05 -34.16
CA GLU A 99 -19.31 -28.87 -32.76
C GLU A 99 -19.37 -27.41 -32.33
N ALA A 100 -18.90 -26.50 -33.18
CA ALA A 100 -19.02 -25.06 -32.93
C ALA A 100 -20.48 -24.63 -32.75
N LYS A 101 -21.38 -25.09 -33.64
CA LYS A 101 -22.80 -24.78 -33.58
C LYS A 101 -23.43 -25.31 -32.29
N MET A 102 -23.14 -26.56 -31.93
CA MET A 102 -23.63 -27.15 -30.68
C MET A 102 -23.18 -26.34 -29.47
N LYS A 103 -21.89 -26.00 -29.36
CA LYS A 103 -21.35 -25.20 -28.26
C LYS A 103 -22.00 -23.82 -28.15
N SER A 104 -22.21 -23.15 -29.28
CA SER A 104 -22.90 -21.85 -29.30
C SER A 104 -24.32 -21.95 -28.72
N LEU A 105 -25.08 -22.99 -29.11
CA LEU A 105 -26.42 -23.24 -28.57
C LEU A 105 -26.40 -23.60 -27.07
N MET A 106 -25.43 -24.41 -26.63
CA MET A 106 -25.23 -24.72 -25.22
C MET A 106 -24.99 -23.46 -24.41
N LEU A 107 -24.14 -22.55 -24.90
CA LEU A 107 -23.88 -21.28 -24.22
C LEU A 107 -25.14 -20.39 -24.16
N GLN A 108 -25.93 -20.34 -25.23
CA GLN A 108 -27.18 -19.56 -25.25
C GLN A 108 -28.21 -20.06 -24.23
N ALA A 109 -28.29 -21.37 -23.99
CA ALA A 109 -29.21 -21.97 -23.01
C ALA A 109 -28.75 -21.78 -21.55
N ALA A 110 -27.49 -21.39 -21.33
CA ALA A 110 -26.86 -21.32 -20.02
C ALA A 110 -26.84 -19.90 -19.44
N GLN A 111 -27.21 -19.78 -18.17
CA GLN A 111 -27.16 -18.50 -17.44
C GLN A 111 -25.72 -18.12 -17.11
N LYS A 112 -24.95 -19.07 -16.58
CA LYS A 112 -23.52 -18.92 -16.28
C LYS A 112 -22.70 -19.71 -17.28
N ARG A 113 -21.70 -19.06 -17.87
CA ARG A 113 -20.89 -19.59 -18.98
C ARG A 113 -19.42 -19.58 -18.56
N ILE A 114 -18.85 -20.78 -18.50
CA ILE A 114 -17.48 -21.01 -18.02
C ILE A 114 -16.73 -21.73 -19.13
N VAL A 115 -15.62 -21.13 -19.55
CA VAL A 115 -14.72 -21.76 -20.52
C VAL A 115 -13.45 -22.23 -19.82
N LEU A 116 -13.02 -23.44 -20.16
CA LEU A 116 -11.77 -24.02 -19.67
C LEU A 116 -10.89 -24.45 -20.82
N LEU A 117 -9.64 -24.01 -20.78
CA LEU A 117 -8.63 -24.36 -21.76
C LEU A 117 -7.27 -24.30 -21.11
N ASP A 118 -6.37 -25.16 -21.57
CA ASP A 118 -4.95 -25.01 -21.29
C ASP A 118 -4.36 -23.89 -22.18
N SER A 119 -3.22 -23.35 -21.75
CA SER A 119 -2.54 -22.25 -22.41
C SER A 119 -2.09 -22.56 -23.84
N SER A 120 -1.92 -23.84 -24.22
CA SER A 120 -1.49 -24.22 -25.58
C SER A 120 -2.51 -23.89 -26.67
N LYS A 121 -3.78 -23.68 -26.27
CA LYS A 121 -4.88 -23.30 -27.17
C LYS A 121 -4.98 -21.78 -27.39
N ILE A 122 -4.25 -20.97 -26.63
CA ILE A 122 -4.25 -19.52 -26.75
C ILE A 122 -3.38 -19.10 -27.96
N GLY A 123 -3.89 -18.16 -28.76
CA GLY A 123 -3.28 -17.74 -30.03
C GLY A 123 -3.65 -18.64 -31.23
N GLN A 124 -4.36 -19.75 -30.99
CA GLN A 124 -4.77 -20.68 -32.05
C GLN A 124 -6.13 -20.29 -32.63
N VAL A 125 -6.24 -20.37 -33.95
CA VAL A 125 -7.48 -20.08 -34.69
C VAL A 125 -7.96 -21.38 -35.34
N GLY A 126 -9.24 -21.69 -35.13
CA GLY A 126 -9.89 -22.84 -35.75
C GLY A 126 -10.69 -22.47 -37.01
N LEU A 127 -11.39 -23.45 -37.56
CA LEU A 127 -12.19 -23.28 -38.77
C LEU A 127 -13.39 -22.33 -38.56
N THR A 128 -14.02 -22.37 -37.39
CA THR A 128 -15.21 -21.56 -37.11
C THR A 128 -15.26 -21.10 -35.67
N ARG A 129 -15.77 -19.88 -35.47
CA ARG A 129 -15.99 -19.27 -34.16
C ARG A 129 -17.33 -19.69 -33.57
N PHE A 130 -17.40 -19.92 -32.26
CA PHE A 130 -18.66 -20.23 -31.58
C PHE A 130 -19.09 -19.23 -30.50
N ALA A 131 -18.15 -18.45 -29.95
CA ALA A 131 -18.43 -17.41 -28.96
C ALA A 131 -17.31 -16.34 -28.95
N SER A 132 -17.63 -15.13 -28.50
CA SER A 132 -16.65 -14.10 -28.12
C SER A 132 -16.23 -14.23 -26.65
N LEU A 133 -15.18 -13.51 -26.25
CA LEU A 133 -14.70 -13.50 -24.87
C LEU A 133 -15.76 -12.91 -23.91
N ASP A 134 -16.36 -11.77 -24.26
CA ASP A 134 -17.36 -11.06 -23.42
C ASP A 134 -18.64 -11.87 -23.16
N GLU A 135 -18.90 -12.89 -23.98
CA GLU A 135 -20.00 -13.79 -23.70
C GLU A 135 -19.70 -14.68 -22.49
N MET A 136 -18.44 -14.88 -22.10
CA MET A 136 -18.07 -15.73 -20.97
C MET A 136 -18.11 -14.97 -19.64
N HIS A 137 -18.53 -15.65 -18.59
CA HIS A 137 -18.45 -15.11 -17.24
C HIS A 137 -17.12 -15.48 -16.58
N TYR A 138 -16.62 -16.69 -16.83
CA TYR A 138 -15.36 -17.17 -16.29
C TYR A 138 -14.48 -17.78 -17.37
N PHE A 139 -13.22 -17.39 -17.37
CA PHE A 139 -12.13 -17.98 -18.15
C PHE A 139 -11.18 -18.69 -17.20
N ILE A 140 -11.04 -20.00 -17.34
CA ILE A 140 -10.19 -20.81 -16.47
C ILE A 140 -9.06 -21.42 -17.29
N THR A 141 -7.82 -21.23 -16.83
CA THR A 141 -6.62 -21.73 -17.51
C THR A 141 -5.53 -22.11 -16.51
N ASP A 142 -4.53 -22.85 -16.99
CA ASP A 142 -3.29 -23.10 -16.25
C ASP A 142 -2.42 -21.83 -16.13
N GLU A 143 -1.39 -21.88 -15.29
CA GLU A 143 -0.51 -20.75 -14.98
C GLU A 143 0.47 -20.32 -16.09
N GLN A 144 0.51 -21.02 -17.22
CA GLN A 144 1.41 -20.69 -18.34
C GLN A 144 0.82 -19.62 -19.28
N ILE A 145 -0.39 -19.12 -19.01
CA ILE A 145 -0.95 -17.96 -19.72
C ILE A 145 -0.10 -16.69 -19.50
N SER A 146 0.12 -15.91 -20.55
CA SER A 146 0.91 -14.67 -20.48
C SER A 146 0.21 -13.58 -19.66
N ARG A 147 1.00 -12.66 -19.07
CA ARG A 147 0.45 -11.56 -18.29
C ARG A 147 -0.42 -10.62 -19.14
N GLU A 148 0.01 -10.33 -20.35
CA GLU A 148 -0.72 -9.55 -21.35
C GLU A 148 -2.11 -10.12 -21.64
N THR A 149 -2.22 -11.43 -21.89
CA THR A 149 -3.52 -12.06 -22.13
C THR A 149 -4.41 -12.05 -20.88
N ILE A 150 -3.83 -12.23 -19.69
CA ILE A 150 -4.57 -12.11 -18.43
C ILE A 150 -5.12 -10.69 -18.28
N ASP A 151 -4.31 -9.67 -18.52
CA ASP A 151 -4.72 -8.27 -18.37
C ASP A 151 -5.73 -7.87 -19.44
N TYR A 152 -5.62 -8.41 -20.66
CA TYR A 152 -6.65 -8.28 -21.69
C TYR A 152 -7.96 -8.93 -21.26
N ILE A 153 -7.94 -10.16 -20.73
CA ILE A 153 -9.18 -10.82 -20.28
C ILE A 153 -9.78 -10.04 -19.12
N ARG A 154 -8.95 -9.54 -18.20
CA ARG A 154 -9.41 -8.64 -17.15
C ARG A 154 -9.96 -7.34 -17.74
N SER A 155 -9.52 -6.89 -18.92
CA SER A 155 -10.14 -5.75 -19.61
C SER A 155 -11.59 -5.95 -20.01
N THR A 156 -12.02 -7.20 -20.10
CA THR A 156 -13.38 -7.57 -20.45
C THR A 156 -14.20 -7.86 -19.19
N ASN A 157 -15.52 -8.04 -19.31
CA ASN A 157 -16.38 -8.45 -18.18
C ASN A 157 -16.17 -9.92 -17.74
N THR A 158 -15.11 -10.58 -18.22
CA THR A 158 -14.81 -11.97 -17.94
C THR A 158 -13.90 -12.08 -16.71
N HIS A 159 -14.28 -12.89 -15.74
CA HIS A 159 -13.43 -13.21 -14.59
C HIS A 159 -12.40 -14.28 -14.97
N VAL A 160 -11.11 -14.00 -14.77
CA VAL A 160 -10.05 -14.97 -15.06
C VAL A 160 -9.60 -15.68 -13.79
N VAL A 161 -9.58 -17.01 -13.85
CA VAL A 161 -9.10 -17.88 -12.77
C VAL A 161 -7.91 -18.66 -13.29
N ILE A 162 -6.78 -18.51 -12.61
CA ILE A 162 -5.53 -19.20 -12.95
C ILE A 162 -5.29 -20.31 -11.93
N CYS A 163 -5.11 -21.52 -12.46
CA CYS A 163 -4.91 -22.72 -11.67
C CYS A 163 -3.47 -23.24 -11.84
N SER A 164 -2.76 -23.44 -10.73
CA SER A 164 -1.51 -24.20 -10.70
C SER A 164 -1.70 -25.50 -9.92
N GLU A 165 -0.68 -26.36 -9.87
CA GLU A 165 -0.76 -27.63 -9.12
C GLU A 165 -1.13 -27.46 -7.63
N GLN A 166 -0.86 -26.29 -7.04
CA GLN A 166 -1.03 -26.04 -5.59
C GLN A 166 -1.79 -24.77 -5.23
N THR A 167 -2.11 -23.87 -6.18
CA THR A 167 -2.77 -22.60 -5.88
C THR A 167 -3.83 -22.22 -6.92
N THR A 168 -4.82 -21.45 -6.48
CA THR A 168 -5.79 -20.79 -7.37
C THR A 168 -5.74 -19.29 -7.13
N ARG A 169 -5.58 -18.51 -8.21
CA ARG A 169 -5.63 -17.04 -8.18
C ARG A 169 -6.82 -16.57 -9.01
N SER A 170 -7.73 -15.83 -8.38
CA SER A 170 -8.85 -15.21 -9.08
C SER A 170 -8.53 -13.73 -9.28
N TYR A 171 -8.65 -13.28 -10.53
CA TYR A 171 -8.58 -11.87 -10.86
C TYR A 171 -9.98 -11.44 -11.28
N MET A 172 -10.46 -10.38 -10.62
CA MET A 172 -11.63 -9.66 -11.12
C MET A 172 -11.25 -8.97 -12.43
N SER A 173 -12.24 -8.83 -13.31
CA SER A 173 -12.16 -7.90 -14.44
C SER A 173 -11.71 -6.52 -13.95
N THR A 174 -10.71 -5.95 -14.62
CA THR A 174 -10.13 -4.61 -14.38
C THR A 174 -10.53 -3.57 -15.41
N ASN A 175 -11.24 -3.92 -16.48
CA ASN A 175 -11.38 -3.03 -17.64
C ASN A 175 -10.03 -2.54 -18.27
N GLY A 176 -8.87 -3.12 -17.94
CA GLY A 176 -7.85 -3.41 -18.95
C GLY A 176 -6.40 -2.95 -18.91
N GLU A 177 -5.81 -2.41 -17.83
CA GLU A 177 -4.40 -1.94 -17.92
C GLU A 177 -3.49 -2.25 -16.70
N ARG A 178 -2.28 -2.76 -17.03
CA ARG A 178 -0.96 -2.85 -16.33
C ARG A 178 -0.77 -3.61 -15.00
N ARG A 179 0.40 -4.28 -14.86
CA ARG A 179 0.70 -5.29 -13.83
C ARG A 179 1.92 -5.03 -12.92
N TYR A 180 2.61 -3.91 -13.09
CA TYR A 180 3.51 -3.31 -12.09
C TYR A 180 3.56 -1.81 -12.34
N PHE A 181 3.57 -1.01 -11.29
CA PHE A 181 3.79 0.42 -11.36
C PHE A 181 5.25 0.74 -11.07
N ARG A 182 5.85 1.63 -11.86
CA ARG A 182 7.23 2.09 -11.70
C ARG A 182 7.21 3.36 -10.87
N VAL A 183 7.75 3.26 -9.66
CA VAL A 183 7.73 4.35 -8.70
C VAL A 183 9.14 4.83 -8.44
N GLY A 184 9.40 6.11 -8.73
CA GLY A 184 10.64 6.77 -8.33
C GLY A 184 10.57 7.21 -6.88
N PHE A 185 11.66 7.09 -6.14
CA PHE A 185 11.82 7.65 -4.81
C PHE A 185 13.10 8.50 -4.72
N GLY A 186 12.92 9.83 -4.66
CA GLY A 186 13.98 10.77 -4.33
C GLY A 186 14.12 10.86 -2.81
N ASN A 187 15.06 10.10 -2.24
CA ASN A 187 15.33 10.12 -0.81
C ASN A 187 16.06 11.42 -0.43
N LEU A 188 15.76 11.99 0.73
CA LEU A 188 16.38 13.22 1.21
C LEU A 188 17.89 13.10 1.35
N SER A 189 18.36 12.03 2.01
CA SER A 189 19.78 11.75 2.25
C SER A 189 19.99 10.33 2.78
N GLU A 190 21.04 9.62 2.37
CA GLU A 190 21.47 8.39 3.06
C GLU A 190 22.28 8.66 4.35
N ASN A 191 22.70 9.92 4.58
CA ASN A 191 23.52 10.30 5.73
C ASN A 191 22.70 10.67 6.98
N THR A 192 21.40 10.90 6.83
CA THR A 192 20.51 11.23 7.95
C THR A 192 19.79 9.96 8.43
N PRO A 193 19.86 9.61 9.74
CA PRO A 193 19.23 8.39 10.25
C PRO A 193 17.74 8.28 9.91
N PHE A 194 16.99 9.37 10.06
CA PHE A 194 15.55 9.41 9.82
C PHE A 194 15.20 9.06 8.36
N SER A 195 15.81 9.73 7.38
CA SER A 195 15.55 9.47 5.95
C SER A 195 16.03 8.09 5.51
N ARG A 196 17.08 7.55 6.13
CA ARG A 196 17.51 6.17 5.89
C ARG A 196 16.48 5.16 6.36
N ASP A 197 15.87 5.38 7.53
CA ASP A 197 14.83 4.50 8.06
C ASP A 197 13.55 4.55 7.18
N VAL A 198 13.20 5.74 6.68
CA VAL A 198 12.12 5.91 5.68
C VAL A 198 12.43 5.15 4.39
N ARG A 199 13.64 5.27 3.82
CA ARG A 199 14.02 4.52 2.61
C ARG A 199 13.98 3.01 2.85
N ARG A 200 14.52 2.53 3.97
CA ARG A 200 14.53 1.09 4.31
C ARG A 200 13.10 0.56 4.42
N SER A 201 12.21 1.29 5.09
CA SER A 201 10.81 0.87 5.23
C SER A 201 10.10 0.86 3.88
N LEU A 202 10.31 1.87 3.03
CA LEU A 202 9.69 1.95 1.71
C LEU A 202 10.16 0.85 0.76
N GLN A 203 11.47 0.57 0.74
CA GLN A 203 12.01 -0.51 -0.08
C GLN A 203 11.43 -1.87 0.32
N LYS A 204 11.40 -2.15 1.63
CA LYS A 204 10.78 -3.36 2.16
C LYS A 204 9.29 -3.47 1.78
N ALA A 205 8.52 -2.39 1.94
CA ALA A 205 7.10 -2.37 1.62
C ALA A 205 6.83 -2.55 0.10
N ALA A 206 7.65 -1.93 -0.76
CA ALA A 206 7.55 -2.10 -2.20
C ALA A 206 7.82 -3.57 -2.61
N GLU A 207 8.88 -4.18 -2.07
CA GLU A 207 9.22 -5.60 -2.30
C GLU A 207 8.09 -6.54 -1.83
N GLU A 208 7.52 -6.29 -0.64
CA GLU A 208 6.42 -7.08 -0.08
C GLU A 208 5.13 -6.93 -0.89
N SER A 209 4.86 -5.75 -1.46
CA SER A 209 3.65 -5.49 -2.25
C SER A 209 3.57 -6.32 -3.53
N LYS A 210 4.72 -6.61 -4.16
CA LYS A 210 4.82 -7.22 -5.50
C LYS A 210 3.98 -6.50 -6.56
N GLN A 211 3.76 -5.19 -6.41
CA GLN A 211 3.02 -4.35 -7.36
C GLN A 211 3.82 -3.13 -7.79
N ILE A 212 4.85 -2.75 -7.02
CA ILE A 212 5.71 -1.61 -7.30
C ILE A 212 7.12 -2.09 -7.68
N GLU A 213 7.64 -1.57 -8.78
CA GLU A 213 9.08 -1.50 -9.05
C GLU A 213 9.59 -0.15 -8.50
N LEU A 214 10.39 -0.20 -7.42
CA LEU A 214 10.90 1.01 -6.77
C LEU A 214 12.28 1.37 -7.29
N ILE A 215 12.43 2.59 -7.82
CA ILE A 215 13.71 3.16 -8.24
C ILE A 215 14.12 4.20 -7.21
N VAL A 216 15.19 3.93 -6.46
CA VAL A 216 15.65 4.82 -5.37
C VAL A 216 16.82 5.67 -5.85
N ALA A 217 16.77 6.96 -5.53
CA ALA A 217 17.87 7.90 -5.72
C ALA A 217 18.12 8.69 -4.42
N ASP A 218 19.34 9.19 -4.24
CA ASP A 218 19.75 9.96 -3.07
C ASP A 218 19.97 11.42 -3.46
N ASN A 219 19.16 12.32 -2.90
CA ASN A 219 19.27 13.77 -3.08
C ASN A 219 20.46 14.38 -2.32
N GLN A 220 21.10 13.61 -1.43
CA GLN A 220 22.30 14.00 -0.68
C GLN A 220 22.14 15.27 0.17
N LEU A 221 20.89 15.61 0.53
CA LEU A 221 20.54 16.85 1.23
C LEU A 221 20.97 18.12 0.46
N ASP A 222 21.19 18.03 -0.85
CA ASP A 222 21.62 19.15 -1.69
C ASP A 222 20.51 19.51 -2.70
N PRO A 223 20.07 20.79 -2.76
CA PRO A 223 18.96 21.14 -3.63
C PRO A 223 19.28 21.07 -5.14
N GLN A 224 20.55 21.26 -5.55
CA GLN A 224 20.94 21.13 -6.95
C GLN A 224 21.04 19.66 -7.35
N VAL A 225 21.57 18.81 -6.46
CA VAL A 225 21.57 17.35 -6.66
C VAL A 225 20.15 16.83 -6.78
N ALA A 226 19.21 17.29 -5.94
CA ALA A 226 17.82 16.89 -6.01
C ALA A 226 17.16 17.23 -7.37
N LEU A 227 17.47 18.41 -7.94
CA LEU A 227 16.99 18.76 -9.28
C LEU A 227 17.56 17.85 -10.37
N GLN A 228 18.84 17.48 -10.26
CA GLN A 228 19.47 16.53 -11.18
C GLN A 228 18.85 15.14 -11.05
N VAL A 229 18.65 14.66 -9.83
CA VAL A 229 17.99 13.38 -9.54
C VAL A 229 16.58 13.35 -10.14
N ALA A 230 15.81 14.44 -10.01
CA ALA A 230 14.49 14.56 -10.63
C ALA A 230 14.56 14.42 -12.17
N ASP A 231 15.55 15.04 -12.82
CA ASP A 231 15.77 14.90 -14.27
C ASP A 231 16.15 13.46 -14.67
N GLU A 232 16.97 12.80 -13.86
CA GLU A 232 17.34 11.40 -14.06
C GLU A 232 16.12 10.47 -13.91
N LEU A 233 15.29 10.68 -12.89
CA LEU A 233 14.06 9.92 -12.64
C LEU A 233 13.01 10.15 -13.73
N LEU A 234 12.87 11.36 -14.28
CA LEU A 234 11.97 11.64 -15.41
C LEU A 234 12.31 10.81 -16.65
N ALA A 235 13.59 10.50 -16.87
CA ALA A 235 14.03 9.67 -17.97
C ALA A 235 13.69 8.17 -17.79
N GLN A 236 13.19 7.77 -16.62
CA GLN A 236 12.97 6.37 -16.26
C GLN A 236 11.54 5.86 -16.55
N ASP A 237 10.67 6.59 -17.26
CA ASP A 237 9.29 6.15 -17.58
C ASP A 237 8.53 5.66 -16.33
N LEU A 238 8.39 6.58 -15.37
CA LEU A 238 7.76 6.35 -14.07
C LEU A 238 6.24 6.57 -14.17
N ASP A 239 5.48 5.76 -13.43
CA ASP A 239 4.03 5.97 -13.25
C ASP A 239 3.74 6.91 -12.07
N LEU A 240 4.64 7.03 -11.08
CA LEU A 240 4.53 7.94 -9.94
C LEU A 240 5.92 8.27 -9.36
N VAL A 241 6.05 9.43 -8.70
CA VAL A 241 7.25 9.76 -7.89
C VAL A 241 6.88 10.07 -6.45
N ILE A 242 7.68 9.56 -5.52
CA ILE A 242 7.69 9.93 -4.11
C ILE A 242 8.92 10.80 -3.90
N GLU A 243 8.74 12.05 -3.49
CA GLU A 243 9.83 13.02 -3.35
C GLU A 243 9.98 13.45 -1.90
N TYR A 244 11.16 13.23 -1.33
CA TYR A 244 11.53 13.70 0.00
C TYR A 244 12.54 14.86 -0.11
N GLN A 245 12.00 16.08 -0.04
CA GLN A 245 12.77 17.32 -0.14
C GLN A 245 12.32 18.32 0.93
N ILE A 246 13.29 18.99 1.58
CA ILE A 246 13.04 19.95 2.65
C ILE A 246 13.08 21.42 2.20
N ASP A 247 13.70 21.72 1.06
CA ASP A 247 13.64 23.05 0.47
C ASP A 247 12.33 23.23 -0.31
N GLU A 248 11.44 24.08 0.21
CA GLU A 248 10.12 24.33 -0.37
C GLU A 248 10.20 24.87 -1.81
N SER A 249 11.17 25.74 -2.10
CA SER A 249 11.29 26.33 -3.43
C SER A 249 11.72 25.28 -4.46
N ILE A 250 12.64 24.40 -4.08
CA ILE A 250 13.20 23.37 -4.93
C ILE A 250 12.22 22.20 -5.07
N GLY A 251 11.55 21.79 -3.99
CA GLY A 251 10.49 20.80 -4.03
C GLY A 251 9.36 21.19 -4.99
N ASN A 252 8.95 22.46 -5.00
CA ASN A 252 7.96 22.96 -5.95
C ASN A 252 8.45 22.93 -7.41
N LEU A 253 9.74 23.19 -7.67
CA LEU A 253 10.32 23.05 -9.01
C LEU A 253 10.35 21.59 -9.46
N ILE A 254 10.72 20.66 -8.57
CA ILE A 254 10.71 19.22 -8.83
C ILE A 254 9.28 18.76 -9.16
N ALA A 255 8.32 19.07 -8.30
CA ALA A 255 6.92 18.71 -8.51
C ALA A 255 6.37 19.26 -9.83
N HIS A 256 6.73 20.50 -10.20
CA HIS A 256 6.34 21.09 -11.48
C HIS A 256 6.88 20.31 -12.68
N LYS A 257 8.13 19.83 -12.64
CA LYS A 257 8.72 19.02 -13.72
C LYS A 257 7.93 17.73 -13.94
N PHE A 258 7.62 16.99 -12.87
CA PHE A 258 6.83 15.76 -12.97
C PHE A 258 5.38 16.01 -13.41
N GLN A 259 4.76 17.10 -12.96
CA GLN A 259 3.43 17.50 -13.43
C GLN A 259 3.40 17.82 -14.93
N GLN A 260 4.42 18.49 -15.47
CA GLN A 260 4.54 18.71 -16.92
C GLN A 260 4.63 17.39 -17.70
N ALA A 261 5.23 16.37 -17.10
CA ALA A 261 5.30 15.01 -17.64
C ALA A 261 4.05 14.16 -17.34
N HIS A 262 3.03 14.71 -16.68
CA HIS A 262 1.81 14.01 -16.24
C HIS A 262 2.06 12.85 -15.27
N ILE A 263 3.13 12.93 -14.48
CA ILE A 263 3.48 11.95 -13.45
C ILE A 263 3.01 12.49 -12.07
N PRO A 264 2.14 11.77 -11.35
CA PRO A 264 1.72 12.16 -10.00
C PRO A 264 2.89 12.15 -9.01
N VAL A 265 2.80 13.06 -8.03
CA VAL A 265 3.85 13.27 -7.01
C VAL A 265 3.25 13.06 -5.62
N ILE A 266 3.92 12.27 -4.78
CA ILE A 266 3.74 12.25 -3.33
C ILE A 266 4.89 13.04 -2.72
N ALA A 267 4.60 14.13 -2.03
CA ALA A 267 5.58 14.95 -1.32
C ALA A 267 5.69 14.50 0.13
N VAL A 268 6.90 14.15 0.58
CA VAL A 268 7.19 13.72 1.94
C VAL A 268 7.67 14.91 2.77
N ASP A 269 7.09 15.08 3.97
CA ASP A 269 7.40 16.09 5.00
C ASP A 269 7.13 17.57 4.64
N ILE A 270 7.55 18.06 3.47
CA ILE A 270 7.25 19.42 3.00
C ILE A 270 6.23 19.36 1.85
N PRO A 271 5.08 20.05 1.97
CA PRO A 271 4.10 20.11 0.89
C PRO A 271 4.67 20.72 -0.39
N MET A 272 4.29 20.14 -1.53
CA MET A 272 4.59 20.67 -2.86
C MET A 272 3.28 20.95 -3.59
N VAL A 273 3.22 22.08 -4.30
CA VAL A 273 2.03 22.51 -5.04
C VAL A 273 1.64 21.45 -6.06
N GLY A 274 0.41 20.94 -5.94
CA GLY A 274 -0.17 19.92 -6.83
C GLY A 274 0.27 18.47 -6.54
N ALA A 275 1.11 18.23 -5.53
CA ALA A 275 1.42 16.89 -5.03
C ALA A 275 0.42 16.43 -3.95
N ARG A 276 0.41 15.13 -3.61
CA ARG A 276 -0.24 14.62 -2.40
C ARG A 276 0.75 14.67 -1.26
N TYR A 277 0.32 15.17 -0.10
CA TYR A 277 1.19 15.28 1.07
C TYR A 277 1.20 13.98 1.86
N PHE A 278 2.38 13.55 2.29
CA PHE A 278 2.58 12.51 3.27
C PHE A 278 3.55 12.98 4.36
N GLY A 279 3.20 12.84 5.63
CA GLY A 279 4.14 13.13 6.71
C GLY A 279 3.51 13.42 8.05
N VAL A 280 4.22 14.19 8.87
CA VAL A 280 3.86 14.48 10.25
C VAL A 280 2.79 15.58 10.31
N ASN A 281 1.75 15.37 11.13
CA ASN A 281 0.85 16.44 11.53
C ASN A 281 1.52 17.26 12.63
N ASN A 282 2.32 18.24 12.23
CA ASN A 282 3.18 19.02 13.12
C ASN A 282 2.46 19.64 14.31
N TYR A 283 1.26 20.20 14.11
CA TYR A 283 0.51 20.80 15.22
C TYR A 283 0.05 19.74 16.24
N VAL A 284 -0.48 18.60 15.76
CA VAL A 284 -0.92 17.50 16.64
C VAL A 284 0.27 16.86 17.35
N ALA A 285 1.37 16.61 16.64
CA ALA A 285 2.64 16.15 17.20
C ALA A 285 3.08 17.04 18.36
N GLY A 286 3.07 18.35 18.12
CA GLY A 286 3.42 19.33 19.12
C GLY A 286 2.47 19.29 20.32
N GLN A 287 1.16 19.27 20.05
CA GLN A 287 0.12 19.25 21.07
C GLN A 287 0.26 18.06 22.03
N ILE A 288 0.56 16.87 21.50
CA ILE A 288 0.82 15.67 22.31
C ILE A 288 1.99 15.92 23.28
N ALA A 289 3.15 16.36 22.78
CA ALA A 289 4.29 16.67 23.65
C ALA A 289 3.99 17.76 24.69
N GLY A 290 3.24 18.81 24.31
CA GLY A 290 2.84 19.88 25.22
C GLY A 290 1.96 19.39 26.38
N VAL A 291 0.97 18.55 26.08
CA VAL A 291 0.09 17.94 27.09
C VAL A 291 0.88 17.05 28.06
N GLU A 292 1.81 16.25 27.55
CA GLU A 292 2.63 15.36 28.39
C GLU A 292 3.65 16.15 29.23
N LEU A 293 4.21 17.23 28.70
CA LEU A 293 5.02 18.17 29.48
C LEU A 293 4.20 18.79 30.63
N ALA A 294 2.96 19.18 30.37
CA ALA A 294 2.09 19.72 31.41
C ALA A 294 1.81 18.69 32.53
N LYS A 295 1.52 17.44 32.16
CA LYS A 295 1.36 16.33 33.12
C LYS A 295 2.63 16.08 33.94
N ALA A 296 3.81 16.21 33.31
CA ALA A 296 5.08 16.10 34.02
C ALA A 296 5.28 17.26 35.02
N ILE A 297 4.91 18.50 34.66
CA ILE A 297 4.94 19.64 35.57
C ILE A 297 3.95 19.47 36.73
N GLU A 298 2.74 18.98 36.47
CA GLU A 298 1.74 18.68 37.52
C GLU A 298 2.25 17.61 38.50
N SER A 299 2.85 16.55 37.99
CA SER A 299 3.32 15.42 38.82
C SER A 299 4.63 15.70 39.55
N ARG A 300 5.65 16.24 38.87
CA ARG A 300 7.00 16.44 39.42
C ARG A 300 7.15 17.77 40.14
N TRP A 301 6.46 18.81 39.68
CA TRP A 301 6.56 20.16 40.23
C TRP A 301 5.27 20.72 40.83
N GLN A 302 4.22 19.89 40.96
CA GLN A 302 2.92 20.28 41.53
C GLN A 302 2.28 21.46 40.78
N GLY A 303 2.48 21.53 39.46
CA GLY A 303 1.94 22.58 38.61
C GLY A 303 2.74 23.89 38.61
N GLN A 304 3.86 23.96 39.34
CA GLN A 304 4.66 25.18 39.45
C GLN A 304 5.88 25.15 38.53
N PHE A 305 6.11 26.23 37.80
CA PHE A 305 7.30 26.46 36.97
C PHE A 305 7.57 27.97 36.88
N ASP A 306 8.82 28.32 36.62
CA ASP A 306 9.28 29.71 36.56
C ASP A 306 9.29 30.23 35.12
N PHE A 307 9.82 29.43 34.19
CA PHE A 307 9.98 29.80 32.78
C PHE A 307 9.61 28.65 31.83
N VAL A 308 9.22 29.01 30.61
CA VAL A 308 9.18 28.11 29.46
C VAL A 308 10.30 28.49 28.51
N ILE A 309 11.20 27.57 28.24
CA ILE A 309 12.25 27.74 27.24
C ILE A 309 11.77 27.07 25.96
N VAL A 310 11.67 27.86 24.89
CA VAL A 310 11.27 27.39 23.56
C VAL A 310 12.51 27.35 22.69
N VAL A 311 12.96 26.13 22.39
CA VAL A 311 14.09 25.89 21.48
C VAL A 311 13.52 25.68 20.08
N GLU A 312 13.70 26.70 19.24
CA GLU A 312 13.14 26.76 17.90
C GLU A 312 14.23 26.75 16.81
N GLN A 313 13.76 26.75 15.57
CA GLN A 313 14.57 26.95 14.38
C GLN A 313 13.86 27.94 13.46
N LYS A 314 14.24 29.22 13.52
CA LYS A 314 13.54 30.29 12.78
C LYS A 314 13.63 30.14 11.26
N ARG A 315 14.65 29.46 10.76
CA ARG A 315 14.93 29.31 9.32
C ARG A 315 14.19 28.16 8.65
N ALA A 316 13.64 27.18 9.38
CA ALA A 316 13.03 25.99 8.78
C ALA A 316 11.55 26.13 8.37
N GLY A 317 11.09 27.37 8.19
CA GLY A 317 9.76 27.65 7.65
C GLY A 317 8.61 27.40 8.62
N GLN A 318 7.39 27.26 8.08
CA GLN A 318 6.14 27.27 8.85
C GLN A 318 5.85 25.95 9.61
N LEU A 319 6.36 24.81 9.14
CA LEU A 319 6.00 23.51 9.71
C LEU A 319 6.60 23.27 11.11
N PRO A 320 7.89 23.54 11.38
CA PRO A 320 8.42 23.49 12.75
C PRO A 320 7.75 24.52 13.66
N ALA A 321 7.38 25.69 13.14
CA ALA A 321 6.65 26.70 13.91
C ALA A 321 5.27 26.21 14.36
N LEU A 322 4.54 25.47 13.50
CA LEU A 322 3.28 24.82 13.88
C LEU A 322 3.47 23.77 14.98
N ARG A 323 4.61 23.07 14.98
CA ARG A 323 4.96 22.10 16.02
C ARG A 323 5.17 22.77 17.37
N ILE A 324 5.97 23.84 17.41
CA ILE A 324 6.16 24.66 18.60
C ILE A 324 4.83 25.24 19.09
N LYS A 325 4.00 25.76 18.19
CA LYS A 325 2.66 26.26 18.54
C LYS A 325 1.82 25.16 19.18
N GLY A 326 1.79 23.96 18.60
CA GLY A 326 1.11 22.81 19.18
C GLY A 326 1.59 22.50 20.60
N GLN A 327 2.91 22.51 20.83
CA GLN A 327 3.50 22.29 22.16
C GLN A 327 3.04 23.34 23.18
N MET A 328 3.03 24.61 22.79
CA MET A 328 2.53 25.69 23.65
C MET A 328 1.03 25.54 23.95
N ASP A 329 0.20 25.28 22.93
CA ASP A 329 -1.24 25.11 23.09
C ASP A 329 -1.55 23.88 23.96
N GLY A 330 -0.82 22.76 23.77
CA GLY A 330 -0.95 21.55 24.58
C GLY A 330 -0.56 21.77 26.05
N LEU A 331 0.52 22.53 26.30
CA LEU A 331 0.94 22.90 27.65
C LEU A 331 -0.14 23.72 28.36
N GLN A 332 -0.75 24.67 27.65
CA GLN A 332 -1.79 25.58 28.15
C GLN A 332 -3.20 24.97 28.23
N GLN A 333 -3.40 23.73 27.80
CA GLN A 333 -4.67 23.00 28.03
C GLN A 333 -4.85 22.59 29.49
N ARG A 334 -3.74 22.38 30.19
CA ARG A 334 -3.74 21.91 31.59
C ARG A 334 -3.22 22.97 32.56
N LEU A 335 -2.31 23.81 32.10
CA LEU A 335 -1.75 24.91 32.89
C LEU A 335 -2.43 26.24 32.54
N ASN A 336 -2.38 27.19 33.46
CA ASN A 336 -2.86 28.55 33.22
C ASN A 336 -2.10 29.22 32.07
N ALA A 337 -2.68 30.28 31.52
CA ALA A 337 -2.03 31.10 30.50
C ALA A 337 -0.62 31.52 30.95
N ILE A 338 0.37 31.32 30.08
CA ILE A 338 1.77 31.58 30.38
C ILE A 338 2.06 33.04 29.98
N PRO A 339 2.43 33.91 30.93
CA PRO A 339 2.76 35.29 30.62
C PRO A 339 3.96 35.37 29.64
N PRO A 340 3.94 36.27 28.64
CA PRO A 340 5.01 36.39 27.66
C PRO A 340 6.42 36.58 28.26
N GLU A 341 6.52 37.27 29.39
CA GLU A 341 7.78 37.49 30.12
C GLU A 341 8.38 36.23 30.74
N LYS A 342 7.59 35.15 30.85
CA LYS A 342 8.05 33.83 31.29
C LYS A 342 8.48 32.94 30.14
N ILE A 343 8.33 33.38 28.89
CA ILE A 343 8.69 32.60 27.70
C ILE A 343 10.03 33.10 27.17
N ILE A 344 11.00 32.19 27.08
CA ILE A 344 12.35 32.47 26.61
C ILE A 344 12.57 31.74 25.30
N TRP A 345 12.87 32.49 24.24
CA TRP A 345 13.07 31.94 22.90
C TRP A 345 14.55 31.75 22.62
N VAL A 346 14.93 30.54 22.23
CA VAL A 346 16.30 30.14 21.88
C VAL A 346 16.31 29.61 20.46
N ASP A 347 17.07 30.26 19.58
CA ASP A 347 17.28 29.80 18.20
C ASP A 347 18.50 28.87 18.15
N SER A 348 18.29 27.64 17.69
CA SER A 348 19.31 26.59 17.67
C SER A 348 20.27 26.64 16.47
N ASP A 349 20.03 27.52 15.49
CA ASP A 349 20.78 27.60 14.21
C ASP A 349 20.98 26.22 13.53
N ASN A 350 20.01 25.32 13.72
CA ASN A 350 19.94 23.98 13.13
C ASN A 350 21.01 22.96 13.55
N THR A 351 21.80 23.23 14.61
CA THR A 351 22.81 22.27 15.09
C THR A 351 22.91 22.26 16.61
N SER A 352 23.21 21.10 17.20
CA SER A 352 23.49 21.02 18.64
C SER A 352 24.72 21.85 19.03
N GLU A 353 25.68 22.04 18.11
CA GLU A 353 26.85 22.91 18.32
C GLU A 353 26.47 24.40 18.36
N GLY A 354 25.61 24.85 17.45
CA GLY A 354 25.09 26.22 17.44
C GLY A 354 24.20 26.53 18.65
N LEU A 355 23.43 25.55 19.10
CA LEU A 355 22.60 25.66 20.30
C LEU A 355 23.42 25.88 21.59
N TYR A 356 24.58 25.23 21.70
CA TYR A 356 25.35 25.17 22.96
C TYR A 356 25.64 26.55 23.58
N PRO A 357 26.32 27.49 22.92
CA PRO A 357 26.68 28.78 23.53
C PRO A 357 25.46 29.64 23.88
N ILE A 358 24.38 29.52 23.11
CA ILE A 358 23.15 30.30 23.32
C ILE A 358 22.38 29.73 24.52
N MET A 359 22.24 28.40 24.59
CA MET A 359 21.58 27.72 25.70
C MET A 359 22.37 27.90 27.00
N GLU A 360 23.71 27.77 26.97
CA GLU A 360 24.56 27.98 28.14
C GLU A 360 24.39 29.39 28.71
N LYS A 361 24.44 30.41 27.86
CA LYS A 361 24.19 31.79 28.25
C LYS A 361 22.77 31.97 28.79
N THR A 362 21.79 31.32 28.19
CA THR A 362 20.37 31.41 28.61
C THR A 362 20.19 30.84 30.00
N LEU A 363 20.66 29.62 30.25
CA LEU A 363 20.53 28.96 31.55
C LEU A 363 21.31 29.68 32.66
N ASN A 364 22.52 30.18 32.37
CA ASN A 364 23.31 30.96 33.33
C ASN A 364 22.70 32.34 33.67
N ALA A 365 21.84 32.88 32.82
CA ALA A 365 21.14 34.14 33.08
C ALA A 365 19.90 33.98 33.96
N LEU A 366 19.44 32.74 34.19
CA LEU A 366 18.27 32.47 35.01
C LEU A 366 18.59 32.57 36.51
N PRO A 367 17.61 32.94 37.35
CA PRO A 367 17.75 32.81 38.79
C PRO A 367 18.13 31.37 39.19
N PRO A 368 19.00 31.18 40.18
CA PRO A 368 19.35 29.84 40.67
C PRO A 368 18.11 29.02 41.04
N HIS A 369 18.12 27.73 40.71
CA HIS A 369 17.02 26.78 40.96
C HIS A 369 15.70 27.09 40.23
N SER A 370 15.72 27.89 39.16
CA SER A 370 14.54 28.13 38.32
C SER A 370 14.06 26.83 37.66
N ARG A 371 12.79 26.47 37.88
CA ARG A 371 12.13 25.33 37.24
C ARG A 371 11.70 25.70 35.83
N CYS A 372 12.33 25.10 34.83
CA CYS A 372 12.12 25.48 33.44
C CYS A 372 11.53 24.32 32.61
N ALA A 373 10.34 24.54 32.08
CA ALA A 373 9.75 23.66 31.10
C ALA A 373 10.40 23.94 29.74
N VAL A 374 10.92 22.92 29.07
CA VAL A 374 11.66 23.09 27.81
C VAL A 374 10.91 22.38 26.68
N ILE A 375 10.54 23.16 25.67
CA ILE A 375 9.91 22.71 24.45
C ILE A 375 10.94 22.75 23.34
N CYS A 376 11.24 21.60 22.76
CA CYS A 376 12.17 21.48 21.64
C CYS A 376 11.43 21.11 20.35
N PHE A 377 11.80 21.74 19.24
CA PHE A 377 11.21 21.44 17.93
C PHE A 377 11.58 20.04 17.41
N ASN A 378 12.69 19.44 17.87
CA ASN A 378 13.13 18.09 17.55
C ASN A 378 13.99 17.47 18.68
N ASP A 379 14.35 16.20 18.53
CA ASP A 379 15.19 15.46 19.49
C ASP A 379 16.64 15.94 19.55
N ASP A 380 17.22 16.44 18.44
CA ASP A 380 18.57 17.03 18.43
C ASP A 380 18.67 18.24 19.36
N ALA A 381 17.65 19.10 19.35
CA ALA A 381 17.54 20.24 20.24
C ALA A 381 17.30 19.80 21.70
N ALA A 382 16.54 18.73 21.93
CA ALA A 382 16.31 18.19 23.26
C ALA A 382 17.61 17.63 23.88
N ILE A 383 18.36 16.82 23.14
CA ILE A 383 19.66 16.27 23.57
C ILE A 383 20.69 17.38 23.73
N GLY A 384 20.74 18.34 22.80
CA GLY A 384 21.64 19.49 22.91
C GLY A 384 21.37 20.32 24.16
N THR A 385 20.09 20.55 24.48
CA THR A 385 19.69 21.27 25.70
C THR A 385 20.06 20.50 26.96
N LEU A 386 19.77 19.20 26.99
CA LEU A 386 20.13 18.33 28.11
C LEU A 386 21.64 18.37 28.37
N ARG A 387 22.46 18.19 27.32
CA ARG A 387 23.92 18.22 27.42
C ARG A 387 24.44 19.51 28.06
N VAL A 388 23.95 20.66 27.61
CA VAL A 388 24.34 21.95 28.19
C VAL A 388 23.95 22.02 29.67
N ALA A 389 22.75 21.58 30.01
CA ALA A 389 22.25 21.58 31.38
C ALA A 389 23.03 20.64 32.30
N SER A 390 23.48 19.49 31.78
CA SER A 390 24.37 18.55 32.48
C SER A 390 25.73 19.19 32.75
N ASP A 391 26.33 19.83 31.74
CA ASP A 391 27.67 20.44 31.83
C ASP A 391 27.73 21.57 32.88
N ILE A 392 26.64 22.34 33.04
CA ILE A 392 26.56 23.42 34.04
C ILE A 392 25.86 23.00 35.35
N GLY A 393 25.42 21.74 35.46
CA GLY A 393 24.87 21.16 36.68
C GLY A 393 23.46 21.65 37.05
N CYS A 394 22.60 21.96 36.07
CA CYS A 394 21.22 22.41 36.31
C CYS A 394 20.13 21.51 35.69
N GLU A 395 20.49 20.34 35.17
CA GLU A 395 19.57 19.43 34.48
C GLU A 395 18.34 19.04 35.31
N GLU A 396 18.50 18.84 36.63
CA GLU A 396 17.39 18.45 37.53
C GLU A 396 16.26 19.51 37.59
N ASN A 397 16.55 20.76 37.22
CA ASN A 397 15.57 21.85 37.20
C ASN A 397 14.82 21.94 35.86
N LEU A 398 15.08 21.02 34.92
CA LEU A 398 14.47 21.03 33.59
C LEU A 398 13.50 19.86 33.41
N LEU A 399 12.44 20.13 32.65
CA LEU A 399 11.58 19.10 32.07
C LEU A 399 11.54 19.33 30.56
N ILE A 400 12.09 18.39 29.80
CA ILE A 400 12.38 18.55 28.37
C ILE A 400 11.50 17.59 27.57
N VAL A 401 10.84 18.09 26.53
CA VAL A 401 10.16 17.25 25.52
C VAL A 401 10.75 17.45 24.13
N GLY A 402 10.95 16.33 23.44
CA GLY A 402 11.45 16.27 22.06
C GLY A 402 10.37 15.89 21.04
N GLN A 403 10.81 15.70 19.80
CA GLN A 403 10.00 15.25 18.67
C GLN A 403 10.84 14.30 17.79
N GLY A 404 10.35 13.09 17.57
CA GLY A 404 10.97 12.04 16.74
C GLY A 404 11.08 10.68 17.44
N ALA A 405 11.37 10.67 18.74
CA ALA A 405 11.81 9.51 19.52
C ALA A 405 13.02 8.78 18.90
N ASP A 406 14.06 9.53 18.53
CA ASP A 406 15.30 8.96 18.00
C ASP A 406 16.03 8.07 19.02
N ARG A 407 17.03 7.30 18.55
CA ARG A 407 17.76 6.34 19.38
C ARG A 407 18.46 6.98 20.59
N ARG A 408 18.94 8.23 20.49
CA ARG A 408 19.64 8.94 21.56
C ARG A 408 18.68 9.36 22.67
N ILE A 409 17.53 9.93 22.29
CA ILE A 409 16.47 10.29 23.23
C ILE A 409 15.89 9.05 23.90
N ARG A 410 15.72 7.94 23.18
CA ARG A 410 15.30 6.66 23.76
C ARG A 410 16.29 6.13 24.79
N ALA A 411 17.59 6.11 24.46
CA ALA A 411 18.63 5.70 25.40
C ALA A 411 18.66 6.57 26.66
N GLU A 412 18.43 7.86 26.51
CA GLU A 412 18.34 8.80 27.63
C GLU A 412 17.12 8.54 28.52
N MET A 413 15.95 8.26 27.93
CA MET A 413 14.74 7.90 28.67
C MET A 413 14.87 6.62 29.52
N ARG A 414 15.79 5.72 29.17
CA ARG A 414 16.04 4.47 29.91
C ARG A 414 16.92 4.67 31.16
N LYS A 415 17.49 5.86 31.37
CA LYS A 415 18.26 6.16 32.59
C LYS A 415 17.32 6.31 33.79
N GLU A 416 17.78 5.92 34.98
CA GLU A 416 16.98 5.99 36.22
C GLU A 416 16.52 7.42 36.57
N GLN A 417 17.32 8.43 36.21
CA GLN A 417 17.00 9.84 36.39
C GLN A 417 17.29 10.57 35.08
N SER A 418 16.24 11.11 34.47
CA SER A 418 16.38 11.95 33.27
C SER A 418 15.41 13.13 33.30
N SER A 419 15.93 14.26 32.86
CA SER A 419 15.16 15.49 32.61
C SER A 419 14.35 15.41 31.33
N ILE A 420 14.59 14.41 30.48
CA ILE A 420 13.73 14.09 29.35
C ILE A 420 12.43 13.50 29.88
N VAL A 421 11.33 14.23 29.67
CA VAL A 421 9.97 13.75 29.93
C VAL A 421 9.57 12.72 28.88
N GLY A 422 9.97 12.98 27.63
CA GLY A 422 9.70 12.09 26.51
C GLY A 422 9.79 12.81 25.16
N SER A 423 9.34 12.14 24.12
CA SER A 423 9.31 12.65 22.76
C SER A 423 8.10 12.11 22.00
N THR A 424 7.48 12.94 21.16
CA THR A 424 6.40 12.46 20.29
C THR A 424 7.00 11.73 19.10
N ALA A 425 6.67 10.46 18.93
CA ALA A 425 7.18 9.61 17.87
C ALA A 425 6.28 9.60 16.63
N PHE A 426 6.89 9.41 15.46
CA PHE A 426 6.19 9.30 14.17
C PHE A 426 6.50 8.00 13.40
N ARG A 427 7.40 7.14 13.90
CA ARG A 427 7.79 5.83 13.34
C ARG A 427 8.22 5.86 11.86
N PRO A 428 9.39 6.44 11.52
CA PRO A 428 9.93 6.37 10.15
C PRO A 428 10.04 4.95 9.59
N GLU A 429 10.14 3.95 10.47
CA GLU A 429 10.19 2.52 10.16
C GLU A 429 8.89 1.98 9.54
N ASP A 430 7.77 2.70 9.70
CA ASP A 430 6.46 2.31 9.16
C ASP A 430 6.04 3.15 7.95
N TYR A 431 6.81 4.19 7.59
CA TYR A 431 6.47 5.11 6.48
C TYR A 431 6.23 4.34 5.19
N GLY A 432 7.09 3.37 4.90
CA GLY A 432 7.04 2.58 3.68
C GLY A 432 5.69 1.92 3.42
N SER A 433 5.09 1.27 4.42
CA SER A 433 3.80 0.59 4.23
C SER A 433 2.69 1.57 3.84
N ALA A 434 2.65 2.73 4.50
CA ALA A 434 1.67 3.75 4.24
C ALA A 434 1.90 4.47 2.90
N LEU A 435 3.16 4.77 2.56
CA LEU A 435 3.55 5.36 1.28
C LEU A 435 3.28 4.42 0.10
N THR A 436 3.62 3.14 0.22
CA THR A 436 3.31 2.12 -0.80
C THR A 436 1.81 2.01 -1.03
N ARG A 437 1.00 2.00 0.04
CA ARG A 437 -0.46 1.99 -0.10
C ARG A 437 -0.97 3.25 -0.80
N LEU A 438 -0.54 4.43 -0.37
CA LEU A 438 -0.93 5.71 -0.97
C LEU A 438 -0.54 5.78 -2.45
N ALA A 439 0.65 5.29 -2.81
CA ALA A 439 1.09 5.22 -4.20
C ALA A 439 0.18 4.32 -5.03
N LEU A 440 -0.13 3.12 -4.55
CA LEU A 440 -1.04 2.20 -5.24
C LEU A 440 -2.45 2.78 -5.38
N ASP A 441 -2.99 3.41 -4.33
CA ASP A 441 -4.30 4.06 -4.42
C ASP A 441 -4.33 5.11 -5.54
N ILE A 442 -3.31 5.98 -5.61
CA ILE A 442 -3.19 6.99 -6.68
C ILE A 442 -3.09 6.34 -8.06
N LEU A 443 -2.25 5.31 -8.19
CA LEU A 443 -1.93 4.65 -9.45
C LEU A 443 -3.09 3.79 -9.99
N GLU A 444 -3.89 3.21 -9.10
CA GLU A 444 -5.08 2.42 -9.45
C GLU A 444 -6.32 3.31 -9.67
N GLY A 445 -6.17 4.63 -9.59
CA GLY A 445 -7.28 5.58 -9.74
C GLY A 445 -8.27 5.57 -8.58
N ILE A 446 -7.88 5.00 -7.43
CA ILE A 446 -8.62 5.07 -6.18
C ILE A 446 -8.46 6.49 -5.63
N GLU A 447 -9.57 7.08 -5.16
CA GLU A 447 -9.53 8.43 -4.61
C GLU A 447 -8.68 8.47 -3.33
N ALA A 448 -7.51 9.11 -3.41
CA ALA A 448 -6.59 9.29 -2.29
C ALA A 448 -6.71 10.70 -1.66
N PRO A 449 -6.58 10.83 -0.32
CA PRO A 449 -6.67 12.12 0.36
C PRO A 449 -5.54 13.07 -0.06
N LEU A 450 -5.80 14.38 0.01
CA LEU A 450 -4.79 15.41 -0.31
C LEU A 450 -3.60 15.40 0.66
N ALA A 451 -3.84 14.99 1.91
CA ALA A 451 -2.86 14.88 2.95
C ALA A 451 -3.09 13.59 3.76
N THR A 452 -2.05 12.78 3.84
CA THR A 452 -1.98 11.57 4.67
C THR A 452 -1.00 11.83 5.79
N TYR A 453 -1.43 11.60 7.03
CA TYR A 453 -0.59 11.82 8.20
C TYR A 453 -0.17 10.50 8.83
N THR A 454 1.03 10.46 9.39
CA THR A 454 1.49 9.32 10.19
C THR A 454 0.73 9.21 11.50
N GLU A 455 0.84 8.08 12.18
CA GLU A 455 0.40 7.98 13.57
C GLU A 455 1.36 8.77 14.48
N HIS A 456 0.80 9.37 15.54
CA HIS A 456 1.54 10.19 16.49
C HIS A 456 1.23 9.68 17.90
N PHE A 457 2.26 9.37 18.67
CA PHE A 457 2.10 8.94 20.06
C PHE A 457 3.30 9.40 20.89
N PHE A 458 3.10 9.52 22.20
CA PHE A 458 4.16 9.96 23.09
C PHE A 458 4.96 8.79 23.66
N VAL A 459 6.27 8.86 23.49
CA VAL A 459 7.24 7.93 24.08
C VAL A 459 7.83 8.59 25.31
N SER A 460 7.82 7.86 26.41
CA SER A 460 8.26 8.27 27.73
C SER A 460 9.12 7.18 28.36
N PRO A 461 9.84 7.46 29.46
CA PRO A 461 10.55 6.42 30.22
C PRO A 461 9.68 5.21 30.61
N ALA A 462 8.37 5.40 30.79
CA ALA A 462 7.46 4.35 31.23
C ALA A 462 7.05 3.36 30.13
N ASN A 463 7.15 3.75 28.84
CA ASN A 463 6.65 2.96 27.72
C ASN A 463 7.64 2.82 26.56
N VAL A 464 8.88 3.33 26.70
CA VAL A 464 9.89 3.29 25.63
C VAL A 464 10.14 1.87 25.13
N ASP A 465 10.20 0.88 26.03
CA ASP A 465 10.46 -0.52 25.66
C ASP A 465 9.22 -1.26 25.11
N GLU A 466 8.01 -0.70 25.27
CA GLU A 466 6.81 -1.22 24.62
C GLU A 466 6.85 -0.91 23.11
N TYR A 467 7.25 0.30 22.75
CA TYR A 467 7.30 0.76 21.36
C TYR A 467 8.63 0.46 20.67
N TYR A 468 9.73 0.55 21.42
CA TYR A 468 11.10 0.39 20.93
C TYR A 468 11.90 -0.48 21.91
N PRO A 469 11.78 -1.81 21.83
CA PRO A 469 12.55 -2.72 22.67
C PRO A 469 14.07 -2.60 22.39
N GLU A 470 14.89 -2.49 23.44
CA GLU A 470 16.36 -2.34 23.33
C GLU A 470 17.01 -3.45 22.48
N ALA A 471 16.55 -4.70 22.61
CA ALA A 471 17.08 -5.85 21.85
C ALA A 471 16.90 -5.75 20.32
N LEU A 472 16.00 -4.90 19.83
CA LEU A 472 15.78 -4.68 18.39
C LEU A 472 16.63 -3.54 17.83
N GLU A 473 17.15 -2.65 18.68
CA GLU A 473 17.93 -1.47 18.26
C GLU A 473 19.35 -1.83 17.76
N ASP A 474 19.94 -2.93 18.26
CA ASP A 474 21.28 -3.42 17.90
C ASP A 474 21.31 -4.32 16.65
N SER A 475 20.14 -4.66 16.08
CA SER A 475 20.01 -5.63 14.99
C SER A 475 19.88 -5.03 13.57
N VAL A 476 19.94 -3.70 13.42
CA VAL A 476 19.59 -2.95 12.19
C VAL A 476 20.53 -1.80 11.84
#